data_AF-A0A486UII4-F1
#
_entry.id   AF-A0A486UII4-F1
#
_cell.length_a   1.000
_cell.length_b   1.000
_cell.length_c   1.000
_cell.angle_alpha   90.00
_cell.angle_beta   90.00
_cell.angle_gamma   90.00
#
_symmetry.space_group_name_H-M   'P 1'
#
loop_
_entity.id
_entity.type
_entity.pdbx_description
1 polymer ?
#
loop_
_entity_poly.entity_id
_entity_poly.type
_entity_poly.pdbx_seq_one_letter_code
_entity_poly.pdbx_strand_id
1 'polypeptide(L)' 'MGLKSVVSKAAPKGFRWVFCRYRKVRGKSAKVLDAHDYGYEAWAFLVRC' A
#
# COMPACT_ATOMS: atom_id res chain seq x y z
N MET A 1 -11.84 -13.20 -10.52
CA MET A 1 -11.39 -13.18 -9.11
C MET A 1 -11.25 -11.73 -8.70
N GLY A 2 -11.87 -11.32 -7.59
CA GLY A 2 -11.73 -9.95 -7.07
C GLY A 2 -10.34 -9.72 -6.48
N LEU A 3 -9.85 -8.48 -6.55
CA LEU A 3 -8.61 -8.06 -5.90
C LEU A 3 -8.79 -8.09 -4.37
N LYS A 4 -7.72 -8.39 -3.64
CA LYS A 4 -7.74 -8.46 -2.18
C LYS A 4 -7.52 -7.07 -1.56
N SER A 5 -8.31 -6.75 -0.54
CA SER A 5 -8.04 -5.60 0.32
C SER A 5 -6.96 -5.94 1.35
N VAL A 6 -6.04 -5.00 1.61
CA VAL A 6 -4.78 -5.24 2.34
C VAL A 6 -4.86 -4.98 3.84
N VAL A 7 -5.86 -4.22 4.33
CA VAL A 7 -5.99 -3.86 5.75
C VAL A 7 -7.36 -4.21 6.29
N SER A 8 -7.38 -4.94 7.40
CA SER A 8 -8.59 -5.26 8.18
C SER A 8 -8.63 -4.59 9.55
N LYS A 9 -7.50 -4.00 10.03
CA LYS A 9 -7.35 -3.44 11.38
C LYS A 9 -7.26 -1.92 11.37
N ALA A 10 -7.85 -1.28 12.39
CA ALA A 10 -7.73 0.15 12.61
C ALA A 10 -6.26 0.57 12.83
N ALA A 11 -5.91 1.78 12.39
CA ALA A 11 -4.59 2.33 12.64
C ALA A 11 -4.40 2.64 14.15
N PRO A 12 -3.21 2.40 14.73
CA PRO A 12 -2.91 2.79 16.11
C PRO A 12 -3.05 4.30 16.33
N LYS A 13 -3.27 4.73 17.58
CA LYS A 13 -3.37 6.16 17.93
C LYS A 13 -2.13 6.91 17.46
N GLY A 14 -2.34 8.02 16.75
CA GLY A 14 -1.26 8.83 16.17
C GLY A 14 -0.76 8.33 14.81
N PHE A 15 -1.38 7.31 14.21
CA PHE A 15 -1.05 6.86 12.87
C PHE A 15 -2.29 6.83 11.99
N ARG A 16 -2.08 6.85 10.67
CA ARG A 16 -3.11 6.62 9.67
C ARG A 16 -2.59 5.66 8.61
N TRP A 17 -3.51 4.87 8.06
CA TRP A 17 -3.23 4.09 6.85
C TRP A 17 -3.35 5.00 5.63
N VAL A 18 -2.34 4.98 4.79
CA VAL A 18 -2.34 5.60 3.47
C VAL A 18 -2.34 4.48 2.43
N PHE A 19 -3.34 4.52 1.54
CA PHE A 19 -3.50 3.52 0.49
C PHE A 19 -3.10 4.10 -0.86
N CYS A 20 -2.27 3.38 -1.61
CA CYS A 20 -1.95 3.76 -2.99
C CYS A 20 -1.77 2.53 -3.87
N ARG A 21 -2.23 2.60 -5.12
CA ARG A 21 -2.08 1.51 -6.09
C ARG A 21 -0.64 1.34 -6.56
N TYR A 22 0.05 2.46 -6.79
CA TYR A 22 1.41 2.49 -7.30
C TYR A 22 2.39 2.89 -6.21
N ARG A 23 3.51 2.17 -6.11
CA ARG A 23 4.65 2.57 -5.26
C ARG A 23 5.96 2.53 -6.03
N LYS A 24 6.87 3.45 -5.73
CA LYS A 24 8.24 3.42 -6.25
C LYS A 24 9.08 2.46 -5.42
N VAL A 25 9.94 1.69 -6.08
CA VAL A 25 10.95 0.88 -5.38
C VAL A 25 11.97 1.82 -4.74
N ARG A 26 12.32 1.59 -3.48
CA ARG A 26 13.34 2.38 -2.78
C ARG A 26 14.72 2.08 -3.40
N GLY A 27 15.51 3.12 -3.67
CA GLY A 27 16.87 3.00 -4.21
C GLY A 27 17.06 3.69 -5.56
N LYS A 28 18.10 3.31 -6.32
CA LYS A 28 18.40 3.85 -7.67
C LYS A 28 17.53 3.25 -8.79
N SER A 29 16.49 2.50 -8.45
CA SER A 29 15.57 1.92 -9.43
C SER A 29 14.45 2.91 -9.73
N ALA A 30 14.24 3.24 -11.01
CA ALA A 30 13.08 4.01 -11.46
C ALA A 30 11.79 3.15 -11.53
N LYS A 31 11.83 1.92 -10.99
CA LYS A 31 10.73 0.96 -11.10
C LYS A 31 9.54 1.37 -10.23
N VAL A 32 8.36 1.30 -10.83
CA VAL A 32 7.06 1.44 -10.17
C VAL A 32 6.41 0.07 -10.07
N LEU A 33 5.80 -0.24 -8.93
CA LEU A 33 5.05 -1.48 -8.69
C LEU A 33 3.56 -1.17 -8.59
N ASP A 34 2.75 -1.85 -9.38
CA ASP A 34 1.29 -1.85 -9.27
C ASP A 34 0.86 -2.94 -8.26
N ALA A 35 -0.03 -2.61 -7.33
CA ALA A 35 -0.58 -3.57 -6.37
C ALA A 35 -1.41 -4.68 -7.06
N HIS A 36 -2.01 -4.37 -8.21
CA HIS A 36 -2.85 -5.31 -8.94
C HIS A 36 -2.06 -6.49 -9.50
N ASP A 37 -0.79 -6.27 -9.88
CA ASP A 37 0.13 -7.33 -10.32
C ASP A 37 0.35 -8.39 -9.23
N TYR A 38 0.07 -8.03 -7.97
CA TYR A 38 0.18 -8.89 -6.80
C TYR A 38 -1.18 -9.39 -6.29
N GLY A 39 -2.27 -9.08 -7.01
CA GLY A 39 -3.64 -9.46 -6.64
C GLY A 39 -4.25 -8.63 -5.51
N TYR A 40 -3.73 -7.42 -5.25
CA TYR A 40 -4.25 -6.51 -4.23
C TYR A 40 -4.83 -5.24 -4.86
N GLU A 41 -5.81 -4.63 -4.18
CA GLU A 41 -6.40 -3.35 -4.62
C GLU A 41 -5.44 -2.17 -4.42
N ALA A 42 -4.67 -2.18 -3.34
CA ALA A 42 -3.72 -1.12 -3.01
C ALA A 42 -2.60 -1.62 -2.08
N TRP A 43 -1.48 -0.90 -2.07
CA TRP A 43 -0.51 -0.92 -0.99
C TRP A 43 -1.05 -0.16 0.21
N ALA A 44 -0.73 -0.61 1.42
CA ALA A 44 -1.03 0.11 2.66
C ALA A 44 0.26 0.52 3.37
N PHE A 45 0.35 1.80 3.71
CA PHE A 45 1.45 2.39 4.44
C PHE A 45 0.94 2.98 5.75
N LEU A 46 1.59 2.63 6.86
CA LEU A 46 1.32 3.24 8.15
C LEU A 46 2.18 4.50 8.27
N VAL A 47 1.55 5.67 8.34
CA VAL A 47 2.24 6.96 8.48
C VAL A 47 1.83 7.64 9.78
N ARG A 48 2.77 8.35 10.40
CA ARG A 48 2.51 9.13 11.62
C ARG A 48 1.65 10.36 11.28
N CYS A 49 0.63 10.63 12.08
CA CYS A 49 -0.14 11.87 12.10
C CYS A 49 0.56 12.94 12.92
#